data_AF-A0A7C3M924-F1
#
_entry.id   AF-A0A7C3M924-F1
#
_cell.length_a   1.000
_cell.length_b   1.000
_cell.length_c   1.000
_cell.angle_alpha   90.00
_cell.angle_beta   90.00
_cell.angle_gamma   90.00
#
_symmetry.space_group_name_H-M   'P 1'
#
loop_
_entity.id
_entity.type
_entity.pdbx_description
1 polymer ?
#
loop_
_entity_poly.entity_id
_entity_poly.type
_entity_poly.pdbx_seq_one_letter_code
_entity_poly.pdbx_strand_id
1 'polypeptide(L)'
;MNLEELEPSKLISFLYHPEEILRFRAAEILGMKVSGTKARNLILRLFWHLNDESGAYCVGAPLGIAEIGKNNPEVFESFENKYVSLLDDWEVERRYVAYGIGRLAEIVRDAYPDPVEKLREKIEEIKDYSFTVYALIALKKLGDDISDLKLKFVDVKKLIEYYDGKKMISIALSDLLKIL
;
A
#
# COMPACT_ATOMS: atom_id res chain seq x y z
N MET A 1 -15.39 -18.33 6.92
CA MET A 1 -16.14 -17.13 6.51
C MET A 1 -15.62 -16.73 5.14
N ASN A 2 -16.50 -16.62 4.15
CA ASN A 2 -16.12 -16.18 2.80
C ASN A 2 -16.21 -14.65 2.73
N LEU A 3 -15.08 -13.95 2.60
CA LEU A 3 -15.07 -12.49 2.51
C LEU A 3 -15.77 -12.00 1.23
N GLU A 4 -15.78 -12.80 0.16
CA GLU A 4 -16.34 -12.43 -1.14
C GLU A 4 -17.87 -12.25 -1.11
N GLU A 5 -18.54 -12.88 -0.16
CA GLU A 5 -20.00 -12.77 0.04
C GLU A 5 -20.40 -11.54 0.86
N LEU A 6 -19.43 -10.82 1.45
CA LEU A 6 -19.71 -9.69 2.32
C LEU A 6 -20.02 -8.41 1.54
N GLU A 7 -20.88 -7.58 2.11
CA GLU A 7 -21.14 -6.22 1.63
C GLU A 7 -19.95 -5.29 1.88
N PRO A 8 -19.73 -4.25 1.04
CA PRO A 8 -18.62 -3.31 1.21
C PRO A 8 -18.50 -2.70 2.62
N SER A 9 -19.63 -2.39 3.27
CA SER A 9 -19.64 -1.85 4.64
C SER A 9 -19.02 -2.83 5.65
N LYS A 10 -19.25 -4.14 5.49
CA LYS A 10 -18.67 -5.15 6.36
C LYS A 10 -17.21 -5.41 6.04
N LEU A 11 -16.82 -5.36 4.76
CA LEU A 11 -15.42 -5.46 4.35
C LEU A 11 -14.56 -4.33 4.92
N ILE A 12 -15.08 -3.11 5.01
CA ILE A 12 -14.37 -1.98 5.66
C ILE A 12 -13.99 -2.32 7.10
N SER A 13 -14.82 -3.05 7.85
CA SER A 13 -14.47 -3.45 9.22
C SER A 13 -13.24 -4.37 9.28
N PHE A 14 -12.95 -5.12 8.20
CA PHE A 14 -11.75 -5.96 8.12
C PHE A 14 -10.47 -5.17 7.84
N LEU A 15 -10.57 -3.90 7.40
CA LEU A 15 -9.40 -3.02 7.29
C LEU A 15 -8.84 -2.62 8.69
N TYR A 16 -9.65 -2.77 9.74
CA TYR A 16 -9.24 -2.59 11.14
C TYR A 16 -8.77 -3.89 11.80
N HIS A 17 -8.86 -5.03 11.09
CA HIS A 17 -8.65 -6.33 11.71
C HIS A 17 -7.19 -6.48 12.20
N PRO A 18 -6.94 -7.10 13.38
CA PRO A 18 -5.59 -7.31 13.90
C PRO A 18 -4.76 -8.23 12.99
N GLU A 19 -5.38 -9.27 12.43
CA GLU A 19 -4.72 -10.14 11.45
C GLU A 19 -4.52 -9.41 10.12
N GLU A 20 -3.26 -9.22 9.74
CA GLU A 20 -2.87 -8.43 8.58
C GLU A 20 -3.39 -8.99 7.25
N ILE A 21 -3.40 -10.31 7.09
CA ILE A 21 -3.90 -10.96 5.88
C ILE A 21 -5.37 -10.60 5.60
N LEU A 22 -6.20 -10.45 6.63
CA LEU A 22 -7.60 -10.09 6.45
C LEU A 22 -7.75 -8.65 5.97
N ARG A 23 -6.84 -7.73 6.33
CA ARG A 23 -6.82 -6.36 5.79
C ARG A 23 -6.55 -6.38 4.29
N PHE A 24 -5.53 -7.10 3.84
CA PHE A 24 -5.20 -7.24 2.41
C PHE A 24 -6.35 -7.84 1.62
N ARG A 25 -6.88 -8.98 2.06
CA ARG A 25 -7.97 -9.67 1.36
C ARG A 25 -9.24 -8.82 1.31
N ALA A 26 -9.57 -8.10 2.38
CA ALA A 26 -10.72 -7.21 2.39
C ALA A 26 -10.54 -6.02 1.43
N ALA A 27 -9.34 -5.44 1.36
CA ALA A 27 -9.03 -4.36 0.42
C ALA A 27 -9.16 -4.82 -1.04
N GLU A 28 -8.60 -5.98 -1.39
CA GLU A 28 -8.70 -6.55 -2.75
C GLU A 28 -10.17 -6.75 -3.16
N ILE A 29 -10.97 -7.35 -2.28
CA ILE A 29 -12.39 -7.61 -2.55
C ILE A 29 -13.19 -6.31 -2.61
N LEU A 30 -12.87 -5.32 -1.78
CA LEU A 30 -13.48 -3.99 -1.86
C LEU A 30 -13.25 -3.38 -3.24
N GLY A 31 -12.02 -3.43 -3.75
CA GLY A 31 -11.69 -2.90 -5.06
C GLY A 31 -12.48 -3.55 -6.19
N MET A 32 -12.76 -4.85 -6.10
CA MET A 32 -13.58 -5.57 -7.08
C MET A 32 -15.08 -5.25 -6.99
N LYS A 33 -15.57 -4.82 -5.82
CA LYS A 33 -17.02 -4.66 -5.56
C LYS A 33 -17.56 -3.25 -5.78
N VAL A 34 -16.71 -2.24 -5.84
CA VAL A 34 -17.16 -0.84 -5.86
C VAL A 34 -16.62 -0.13 -7.08
N SER A 35 -17.48 0.66 -7.73
CA SER A 35 -17.10 1.42 -8.91
C SER A 35 -17.73 2.80 -9.02
N GLY A 36 -17.13 3.65 -9.87
CA GLY A 36 -17.60 5.00 -10.17
C GLY A 36 -17.80 5.86 -8.92
N THR A 37 -18.96 6.49 -8.79
CA THR A 37 -19.28 7.38 -7.64
C THR A 37 -19.18 6.67 -6.30
N LYS A 38 -19.52 5.37 -6.22
CA LYS A 38 -19.39 4.60 -4.97
C LYS A 38 -17.93 4.41 -4.59
N ALA A 39 -17.06 4.10 -5.56
CA ALA A 39 -15.61 4.00 -5.35
C ALA A 39 -15.04 5.33 -4.84
N ARG A 40 -15.39 6.44 -5.51
CA ARG A 40 -14.97 7.80 -5.11
C ARG A 40 -15.35 8.13 -3.67
N ASN A 41 -16.60 7.89 -3.31
CA ASN A 41 -17.11 8.18 -1.96
C ASN A 41 -16.42 7.32 -0.89
N LEU A 42 -16.08 6.07 -1.21
CA LEU A 42 -15.34 5.21 -0.29
C LEU A 42 -13.87 5.61 -0.17
N ILE A 43 -13.19 5.99 -1.25
CA ILE A 43 -11.83 6.54 -1.18
C ILE A 43 -11.80 7.77 -0.26
N LEU A 44 -12.73 8.72 -0.46
CA LEU A 44 -12.84 9.90 0.40
C LEU A 44 -13.06 9.54 1.88
N ARG A 45 -13.94 8.56 2.15
CA ARG A 45 -14.19 8.08 3.50
C ARG A 45 -12.95 7.41 4.12
N LEU A 46 -12.21 6.62 3.34
CA LEU A 46 -10.99 5.97 3.82
C LEU A 46 -9.87 6.98 4.10
N PHE A 47 -9.75 8.04 3.29
CA PHE A 47 -8.86 9.16 3.62
C PHE A 47 -9.29 9.85 4.92
N TRP A 48 -10.59 10.01 5.17
CA TRP A 48 -11.07 10.55 6.44
C TRP A 48 -10.69 9.65 7.62
N HIS A 49 -10.76 8.32 7.47
CA HIS A 49 -10.35 7.37 8.51
C HIS A 49 -8.85 7.32 8.81
N LEU A 50 -8.02 7.98 8.01
CA LEU A 50 -6.59 8.17 8.31
C LEU A 50 -6.34 9.37 9.23
N ASN A 51 -7.33 10.25 9.40
CA ASN A 51 -7.20 11.43 10.24
C ASN A 51 -7.50 11.08 11.70
N ASP A 52 -6.70 11.58 12.64
CA ASP A 52 -6.89 11.42 14.08
C ASP A 52 -8.26 11.92 14.57
N GLU A 53 -8.82 12.95 13.92
CA GLU A 53 -10.16 13.47 14.23
C GLU A 53 -11.31 12.51 13.87
N SER A 54 -11.03 11.41 13.17
CA SER A 54 -12.05 10.45 12.72
C SER A 54 -12.67 9.62 13.85
N GLY A 55 -12.08 9.66 15.05
CA GLY A 55 -12.51 8.89 16.24
C GLY A 55 -12.17 7.40 16.21
N ALA A 56 -11.70 6.88 15.07
CA ALA A 56 -11.19 5.52 14.91
C ALA A 56 -10.26 5.42 13.70
N TYR A 57 -8.96 5.61 13.94
CA TYR A 57 -7.91 5.48 12.93
C TYR A 57 -7.92 4.09 12.28
N CYS A 58 -7.98 4.04 10.95
CA CYS A 58 -8.00 2.81 10.17
C CYS A 58 -6.64 2.48 9.59
N VAL A 59 -5.90 1.61 10.28
CA VAL A 59 -4.57 1.17 9.83
C VAL A 59 -4.59 0.60 8.41
N GLY A 60 -5.64 -0.13 8.00
CA GLY A 60 -5.76 -0.72 6.66
C GLY A 60 -6.35 0.20 5.59
N ALA A 61 -6.69 1.46 5.90
CA ALA A 61 -7.26 2.39 4.92
C ALA A 61 -6.37 2.60 3.68
N PRO A 62 -5.03 2.67 3.77
CA PRO A 62 -4.19 2.84 2.58
C PRO A 62 -4.32 1.66 1.61
N LEU A 63 -4.49 0.44 2.12
CA LEU A 63 -4.73 -0.76 1.30
C LEU A 63 -6.04 -0.65 0.55
N GLY A 64 -7.12 -0.29 1.26
CA GLY A 64 -8.45 -0.13 0.67
C GLY A 64 -8.48 0.94 -0.41
N ILE A 65 -7.85 2.10 -0.16
CA ILE A 65 -7.74 3.18 -1.13
C ILE A 65 -7.03 2.69 -2.41
N ALA A 66 -5.89 1.99 -2.26
CA ALA A 66 -5.13 1.51 -3.40
C ALA A 66 -5.84 0.43 -4.22
N GLU A 67 -6.45 -0.57 -3.58
CA GLU A 67 -7.15 -1.63 -4.33
C GLU A 67 -8.44 -1.12 -4.97
N ILE A 68 -9.15 -0.16 -4.35
CA ILE A 68 -10.27 0.53 -5.00
C ILE A 68 -9.77 1.35 -6.18
N GLY A 69 -8.70 2.13 -6.00
CA GLY A 69 -8.13 2.96 -7.04
C GLY A 69 -7.63 2.16 -8.25
N LYS A 70 -6.96 1.04 -8.00
CA LYS A 70 -6.47 0.13 -9.04
C LYS A 70 -7.60 -0.38 -9.95
N ASN A 71 -8.78 -0.65 -9.38
CA ASN A 71 -9.94 -1.12 -10.13
C ASN A 71 -10.81 0.03 -10.68
N ASN A 72 -10.48 1.29 -10.37
CA ASN A 72 -11.18 2.50 -10.80
C ASN A 72 -10.18 3.61 -11.13
N PRO A 73 -9.29 3.41 -12.12
CA PRO A 73 -8.19 4.33 -12.41
C PRO A 73 -8.67 5.76 -12.67
N GLU A 74 -9.76 5.92 -13.43
CA GLU A 74 -10.35 7.22 -13.77
C GLU A 74 -10.87 7.99 -12.54
N VAL A 75 -11.25 7.26 -11.48
CA VAL A 75 -11.62 7.87 -10.20
C VAL A 75 -10.37 8.22 -9.41
N PHE A 76 -9.36 7.36 -9.46
CA PHE A 76 -8.15 7.46 -8.64
C PHE A 76 -7.19 8.55 -9.07
N GLU A 77 -7.13 8.92 -10.36
CA GLU A 77 -6.29 10.01 -10.88
C GLU A 77 -6.44 11.30 -10.04
N SER A 78 -7.66 11.61 -9.60
CA SER A 78 -7.92 12.78 -8.74
C SER A 78 -7.35 12.70 -7.31
N PHE A 79 -6.79 11.55 -6.93
CA PHE A 79 -6.27 11.25 -5.59
C PHE A 79 -4.79 10.82 -5.58
N GLU A 80 -4.15 10.64 -6.74
CA GLU A 80 -2.79 10.08 -6.85
C GLU A 80 -1.77 10.87 -6.03
N ASN A 81 -1.75 12.20 -6.18
CA ASN A 81 -0.87 13.11 -5.46
C ASN A 81 -1.08 13.02 -3.94
N LYS A 82 -2.35 12.95 -3.54
CA LYS A 82 -2.73 12.83 -2.13
C LYS A 82 -2.27 11.50 -1.57
N TYR A 83 -2.39 10.41 -2.34
CA TYR A 83 -1.99 9.08 -1.91
C TYR A 83 -0.48 8.98 -1.73
N VAL A 84 0.32 9.47 -2.69
CA VAL A 84 1.80 9.47 -2.56
C VAL A 84 2.23 10.34 -1.39
N SER A 85 1.59 11.50 -1.17
CA SER A 85 1.85 12.38 -0.03
C SER A 85 1.62 11.71 1.34
N LEU A 86 0.85 10.61 1.43
CA LEU A 86 0.70 9.86 2.68
C LEU A 86 2.04 9.27 3.19
N LEU A 87 3.07 9.18 2.34
CA LEU A 87 4.41 8.78 2.77
C LEU A 87 5.06 9.78 3.74
N ASP A 88 4.60 11.04 3.78
CA ASP A 88 5.07 12.05 4.75
C ASP A 88 4.29 12.04 6.06
N ASP A 89 3.16 11.35 6.09
CA ASP A 89 2.31 11.29 7.27
C ASP A 89 2.83 10.19 8.22
N TRP A 90 3.33 10.60 9.38
CA TRP A 90 3.91 9.68 10.35
C TRP A 90 2.86 8.89 11.13
N GLU A 91 1.60 9.34 11.14
CA GLU A 91 0.46 8.63 11.74
C GLU A 91 -0.05 7.54 10.80
N VAL A 92 0.21 7.67 9.49
CA VAL A 92 -0.16 6.66 8.49
C VAL A 92 0.76 5.44 8.58
N GLU A 93 0.18 4.24 8.43
CA GLU A 93 0.94 3.01 8.22
C GLU A 93 1.61 3.02 6.83
N ARG A 94 2.76 3.68 6.75
CA ARG A 94 3.49 3.99 5.52
C ARG A 94 3.89 2.76 4.71
N ARG A 95 4.03 1.57 5.33
CA ARG A 95 4.30 0.31 4.60
C ARG A 95 3.13 -0.09 3.69
N TYR A 96 1.89 0.22 4.09
CA TYR A 96 0.72 -0.02 3.25
C TYR A 96 0.56 1.02 2.15
N VAL A 97 1.03 2.25 2.36
CA VAL A 97 1.14 3.26 1.30
C VAL A 97 2.14 2.79 0.25
N ALA A 98 3.33 2.31 0.67
CA ALA A 98 4.32 1.75 -0.26
C ALA A 98 3.78 0.54 -1.03
N TYR A 99 3.06 -0.37 -0.36
CA TYR A 99 2.33 -1.45 -1.05
C TYR A 99 1.40 -0.89 -2.12
N GLY A 100 0.56 0.08 -1.75
CA GLY A 100 -0.42 0.68 -2.66
C GLY A 100 0.21 1.41 -3.84
N ILE A 101 1.32 2.13 -3.64
CA ILE A 101 2.09 2.74 -4.75
C ILE A 101 2.53 1.66 -5.74
N GLY A 102 3.02 0.51 -5.25
CA GLY A 102 3.33 -0.63 -6.11
C GLY A 102 2.10 -1.17 -6.86
N ARG A 103 0.93 -1.20 -6.22
CA ARG A 103 -0.33 -1.63 -6.87
C ARG A 103 -0.83 -0.65 -7.93
N LEU A 104 -0.54 0.63 -7.73
CA LEU A 104 -0.99 1.75 -8.55
C LEU A 104 0.11 2.26 -9.48
N ALA A 105 1.22 1.53 -9.67
CA ALA A 105 2.43 2.05 -10.31
C ALA A 105 2.21 2.65 -11.72
N GLU A 106 1.21 2.17 -12.47
CA GLU A 106 0.86 2.72 -13.79
C GLU A 106 0.07 4.03 -13.69
N ILE A 107 -0.61 4.27 -12.57
CA ILE A 107 -1.45 5.45 -12.32
C ILE A 107 -0.61 6.55 -11.64
N VAL A 108 0.14 6.19 -10.59
CA VAL A 108 0.87 7.17 -9.77
C VAL A 108 2.24 7.56 -10.33
N ARG A 109 2.70 6.98 -11.44
CA ARG A 109 4.07 7.20 -11.96
C ARG A 109 4.41 8.67 -12.12
N ASP A 110 3.45 9.46 -12.59
CA ASP A 110 3.61 10.89 -12.88
C ASP A 110 3.01 11.78 -11.77
N ALA A 111 2.68 11.21 -10.61
CA ALA A 111 2.14 11.94 -9.48
C ALA A 111 3.18 12.92 -8.90
N TYR A 112 2.68 13.97 -8.24
CA TYR A 112 3.47 14.88 -7.42
C TYR A 112 3.09 14.74 -5.93
N PRO A 113 4.03 14.50 -5.01
CA PRO A 113 5.49 14.37 -5.24
C PRO A 113 5.84 13.11 -6.05
N ASP A 114 7.03 13.12 -6.68
CA ASP A 114 7.53 11.98 -7.47
C ASP A 114 7.59 10.72 -6.59
N PRO A 115 6.90 9.64 -6.95
CA PRO A 115 6.81 8.45 -6.10
C PRO A 115 8.15 7.72 -5.96
N VAL A 116 9.04 7.76 -6.97
CA VAL A 116 10.35 7.12 -6.92
C VAL A 116 11.26 7.85 -5.95
N GLU A 117 11.38 9.18 -6.08
CA GLU A 117 12.15 10.00 -5.16
C GLU A 117 11.61 9.86 -3.74
N LYS A 118 10.27 9.86 -3.59
CA LYS A 118 9.65 9.77 -2.28
C LYS A 118 9.89 8.43 -1.58
N LEU A 119 9.77 7.31 -2.32
CA LEU A 119 10.07 6.00 -1.76
C LEU A 119 11.55 5.88 -1.36
N ARG A 120 12.47 6.38 -2.18
CA ARG A 120 13.91 6.39 -1.87
C ARG A 120 14.22 7.23 -0.63
N GLU A 121 13.68 8.44 -0.54
CA GLU A 121 13.77 9.30 0.64
C GLU A 121 13.31 8.56 1.90
N LYS A 122 12.13 7.92 1.84
CA LYS A 122 11.55 7.23 3.00
C LYS A 122 12.25 5.93 3.39
N ILE A 123 12.92 5.23 2.45
CA ILE A 123 13.79 4.10 2.80
C ILE A 123 14.94 4.57 3.71
N GLU A 124 15.53 5.74 3.43
CA GLU A 124 16.60 6.31 4.25
C GLU A 124 16.10 6.87 5.59
N GLU A 125 14.94 7.51 5.60
CA GLU A 125 14.34 8.12 6.79
C GLU A 125 13.83 7.07 7.79
N ILE A 126 12.94 6.17 7.34
CA ILE A 126 12.16 5.31 8.21
C ILE A 126 13.02 4.18 8.79
N LYS A 127 13.96 3.64 7.99
CA LYS A 127 14.85 2.52 8.37
C LYS A 127 14.12 1.30 8.93
N ASP A 128 12.86 1.10 8.50
CA ASP A 128 12.09 -0.09 8.80
C ASP A 128 12.10 -1.05 7.61
N TYR A 129 12.44 -2.31 7.88
CA TYR A 129 12.54 -3.32 6.84
C TYR A 129 11.17 -3.77 6.32
N SER A 130 10.10 -3.65 7.11
CA SER A 130 8.74 -3.99 6.67
C SER A 130 8.24 -2.99 5.63
N PHE A 131 8.50 -1.70 5.84
CA PHE A 131 8.36 -0.65 4.83
C PHE A 131 9.26 -0.91 3.61
N THR A 132 10.54 -1.17 3.85
CA THR A 132 11.56 -1.33 2.79
C THR A 132 11.18 -2.42 1.79
N VAL A 133 10.63 -3.55 2.24
CA VAL A 133 10.16 -4.62 1.35
C VAL A 133 9.13 -4.12 0.34
N TYR A 134 8.08 -3.44 0.80
CA TYR A 134 7.06 -2.91 -0.11
C TYR A 134 7.58 -1.76 -0.96
N ALA A 135 8.46 -0.91 -0.42
CA ALA A 135 9.08 0.17 -1.17
C ALA A 135 9.94 -0.34 -2.33
N LEU A 136 10.75 -1.38 -2.12
CA LEU A 136 11.56 -2.01 -3.17
C LEU A 136 10.69 -2.62 -4.28
N ILE A 137 9.60 -3.30 -3.89
CA ILE A 137 8.63 -3.85 -4.86
C ILE A 137 7.99 -2.72 -5.67
N ALA A 138 7.60 -1.62 -5.01
CA ALA A 138 6.99 -0.47 -5.66
C ALA A 138 7.96 0.23 -6.61
N LEU A 139 9.20 0.50 -6.20
CA LEU A 139 10.27 1.06 -7.03
C LEU A 139 10.48 0.22 -8.30
N LYS A 140 10.58 -1.11 -8.14
CA LYS A 140 10.74 -2.01 -9.29
C LYS A 140 9.57 -1.91 -10.28
N LYS A 141 8.33 -1.78 -9.78
CA LYS A 141 7.14 -1.62 -10.61
C LYS A 141 7.01 -0.24 -11.26
N LEU A 142 7.54 0.79 -10.62
CA LEU A 142 7.66 2.14 -11.18
C LEU A 142 8.75 2.21 -12.28
N GLY A 143 9.63 1.20 -12.35
CA GLY A 143 10.69 1.12 -13.36
C GLY A 143 12.05 1.64 -12.89
N ASP A 144 12.21 1.89 -11.60
CA ASP A 144 13.45 2.38 -10.99
C ASP A 144 14.56 1.31 -11.00
N ASP A 145 15.81 1.74 -11.22
CA ASP A 145 16.99 0.89 -11.07
C ASP A 145 17.43 0.81 -9.61
N ILE A 146 17.03 -0.27 -8.93
CA ILE A 146 17.30 -0.51 -7.51
C ILE A 146 18.68 -1.17 -7.25
N SER A 147 19.61 -1.16 -8.21
CA SER A 147 20.91 -1.84 -8.08
C SER A 147 21.73 -1.35 -6.87
N ASP A 148 21.66 -0.05 -6.56
CA ASP A 148 22.29 0.56 -5.39
C ASP A 148 21.68 0.03 -4.08
N LEU A 149 20.35 -0.06 -4.01
CA LEU A 149 19.64 -0.61 -2.86
C LEU A 149 19.90 -2.11 -2.68
N LYS A 150 20.06 -2.86 -3.78
CA LYS A 150 20.48 -4.26 -3.74
C LYS A 150 21.82 -4.42 -3.04
N LEU A 151 22.80 -3.59 -3.39
CA LEU A 151 24.11 -3.59 -2.73
C LEU A 151 24.00 -3.19 -1.26
N LYS A 152 23.19 -2.17 -0.95
CA LYS A 152 22.99 -1.69 0.43
C LYS A 152 22.43 -2.77 1.37
N PHE A 153 21.51 -3.59 0.88
CA PHE A 153 20.78 -4.55 1.70
C PHE A 153 21.20 -6.02 1.48
N VAL A 154 22.28 -6.27 0.71
CA VAL A 154 22.74 -7.62 0.34
C VAL A 154 23.04 -8.52 1.54
N ASP A 155 23.53 -7.95 2.64
CA ASP A 155 23.90 -8.69 3.85
C ASP A 155 22.78 -8.76 4.89
N VAL A 156 21.60 -8.17 4.62
CA VAL A 156 20.48 -8.16 5.56
C VAL A 156 19.75 -9.51 5.51
N LYS A 157 20.05 -10.38 6.47
CA LYS A 157 19.43 -11.70 6.65
C LYS A 157 18.16 -11.70 7.51
N LYS A 158 17.66 -10.53 7.89
CA LYS A 158 16.45 -10.42 8.73
C LYS A 158 15.25 -10.95 7.94
N LEU A 159 14.51 -11.89 8.54
CA LEU A 159 13.23 -12.37 8.01
C LEU A 159 12.17 -11.29 8.19
N ILE A 160 11.50 -10.95 7.09
CA ILE A 160 10.43 -9.97 7.02
C ILE A 160 9.19 -10.65 6.47
N GLU A 161 8.06 -10.42 7.14
CA GLU A 161 6.77 -10.85 6.65
C GLU A 161 6.18 -9.80 5.71
N TYR A 162 5.70 -10.23 4.54
CA TYR A 162 4.98 -9.37 3.61
C TYR A 162 3.91 -10.15 2.84
N TYR A 163 2.95 -9.43 2.28
CA TYR A 163 1.89 -9.98 1.44
C TYR A 163 2.34 -10.03 -0.02
N ASP A 164 2.37 -11.23 -0.61
CA ASP A 164 2.80 -11.45 -2.00
C ASP A 164 1.69 -11.25 -3.05
N GLY A 165 0.50 -10.80 -2.62
CA GLY A 165 -0.71 -10.76 -3.45
C GLY A 165 -1.59 -12.02 -3.32
N LYS A 166 -1.19 -13.01 -2.52
CA LYS A 166 -1.98 -14.21 -2.24
C LYS A 166 -1.96 -14.61 -0.76
N LYS A 167 -0.79 -14.53 -0.11
CA LYS A 167 -0.58 -14.93 1.27
C LYS A 167 0.51 -14.08 1.93
N MET A 168 0.56 -14.14 3.26
CA MET A 168 1.73 -13.67 3.99
C MET A 168 2.87 -14.65 3.77
N ILE A 169 4.04 -14.13 3.39
CA ILE A 169 5.27 -14.90 3.26
C ILE A 169 6.37 -14.27 4.10
N SER A 170 7.24 -15.11 4.65
CA SER A 170 8.43 -14.70 5.37
C SER A 170 9.64 -14.92 4.48
N ILE A 171 10.42 -13.88 4.23
CA ILE A 171 11.63 -13.95 3.39
C ILE A 171 12.74 -13.10 4.03
N ALA A 172 14.00 -13.51 3.86
CA ALA A 172 15.10 -12.63 4.19
C ALA A 172 15.14 -11.45 3.21
N LEU A 173 15.41 -10.23 3.68
CA LEU A 173 15.48 -9.06 2.78
C LEU A 173 16.50 -9.28 1.65
N SER A 174 17.68 -9.83 1.98
CA SER A 174 18.70 -10.22 1.00
C SER A 174 18.22 -11.23 -0.05
N ASP A 175 17.30 -12.12 0.28
CA ASP A 175 16.73 -13.09 -0.66
C ASP A 175 15.65 -12.46 -1.54
N LEU A 176 14.85 -11.52 -1.01
CA LEU A 176 13.90 -10.73 -1.80
C LEU A 176 14.61 -9.99 -2.94
N LEU A 177 15.77 -9.38 -2.68
CA LEU A 177 16.54 -8.62 -3.67
C LEU A 177 17.00 -9.46 -4.88
N LYS A 178 17.05 -10.79 -4.73
CA LYS A 178 17.43 -11.73 -5.81
C LYS A 178 16.27 -11.99 -6.78
N ILE A 179 15.03 -11.75 -6.35
CA ILE A 179 13.82 -11.99 -7.15
C ILE A 179 13.14 -10.69 -7.65
N LEU A 180 13.60 -9.53 -7.18
CA LEU A 180 13.28 -8.20 -7.73
C LEU A 180 14.27 -7.83 -8.84
#